data_AF-A0A822J4T1-F1
#
_entry.id   AF-A0A822J4T1-F1
#
_cell.length_a   1.000
_cell.length_b   1.000
_cell.length_c   1.000
_cell.angle_alpha   90.00
_cell.angle_beta   90.00
_cell.angle_gamma   90.00
#
_symmetry.space_group_name_H-M   'P 1'
#
loop_
_entity.id
_entity.type
_entity.pdbx_description
1 polymer ?
#
loop_
_entity_poly.entity_id
_entity_poly.type
_entity_poly.pdbx_seq_one_letter_code
_entity_poly.pdbx_strand_id
1 'polypeptide(L)'
;MNDPLFKAHCKDTFPREFAYKPLPGESPLNVVRIRQVNSLDTLTRLIDTFSNRLGLYVSVYAYSTPIKPSRRLIYETAIIDRLYFDFDSKDDLSLAIHETSMVMEALEDSCIESIQYFSGQKGTACYIDFPPTDIAPENKKDVLGLVWDMIKEGMGLQLQTLDGGSVRGDIARVSRLPNTRHQSGLYCIPIEKPELLRGADYIRMLAREPRRDFDLEGRIKENIRSNSATVPGLLKALEMLVIERKEEAEKTKPKPIIRKCQNTKGFVTQEQIQCARSYPISKILGNNKMALCPFHKDVIPSLSLDHKRGLWNCFACNRSGNVIQLVMRLEGLDFKTAVRKLAR
;
A
#
# COMPACT_ATOMS: atom_id res chain seq x y z
N MET A 1 16.71 -24.15 6.52
CA MET A 1 17.81 -24.34 5.50
C MET A 1 18.03 -22.99 4.82
N ASN A 2 19.26 -22.47 4.73
CA ASN A 2 19.52 -21.14 4.12
C ASN A 2 19.38 -21.22 2.59
N ASP A 3 18.15 -21.11 2.09
CA ASP A 3 17.89 -21.01 0.65
C ASP A 3 18.59 -19.75 0.11
N PRO A 4 19.51 -19.87 -0.87
CA PRO A 4 20.23 -18.72 -1.43
C PRO A 4 19.27 -17.70 -2.05
N LEU A 5 18.08 -18.10 -2.51
CA LEU A 5 17.08 -17.17 -3.05
C LEU A 5 16.54 -16.23 -1.99
N PHE A 6 16.43 -16.64 -0.71
CA PHE A 6 15.99 -15.73 0.34
C PHE A 6 16.99 -14.60 0.56
N LYS A 7 18.28 -14.93 0.60
CA LYS A 7 19.36 -13.95 0.74
C LYS A 7 19.35 -12.98 -0.44
N ALA A 8 19.32 -13.50 -1.66
CA ALA A 8 19.32 -12.71 -2.88
C ALA A 8 18.08 -11.80 -2.95
N HIS A 9 16.88 -12.35 -2.73
CA HIS A 9 15.63 -11.59 -2.78
C HIS A 9 15.59 -10.42 -1.78
N CYS A 10 16.14 -10.62 -0.58
CA CYS A 10 16.23 -9.58 0.46
C CYS A 10 17.41 -8.61 0.28
N LYS A 11 18.35 -8.88 -0.65
CA LYS A 11 19.60 -8.12 -0.85
C LYS A 11 20.42 -7.95 0.42
N ASP A 12 20.32 -8.91 1.35
CA ASP A 12 20.83 -8.83 2.73
C ASP A 12 20.51 -7.51 3.48
N THR A 13 19.43 -6.83 3.06
CA THR A 13 19.06 -5.51 3.57
C THR A 13 17.89 -5.66 4.54
N PHE A 14 18.09 -5.21 5.77
CA PHE A 14 17.14 -5.30 6.90
C PHE A 14 17.14 -3.98 7.67
N PRO A 15 16.12 -3.68 8.50
CA PRO A 15 14.93 -4.49 8.84
C PRO A 15 13.89 -4.64 7.73
N ARG A 16 13.16 -5.75 7.77
CA ARG A 16 12.00 -6.07 6.91
C ARG A 16 10.80 -6.53 7.74
N GLU A 17 9.62 -6.58 7.14
CA GLU A 17 8.43 -7.19 7.74
C GLU A 17 8.26 -8.62 7.23
N PHE A 18 7.91 -9.57 8.11
CA PHE A 18 7.52 -10.92 7.71
C PHE A 18 6.02 -11.07 7.87
N ALA A 19 5.37 -11.77 6.96
CA ALA A 19 3.95 -12.03 7.07
C ALA A 19 3.62 -13.45 6.63
N TYR A 20 2.49 -13.96 7.12
CA TYR A 20 2.01 -15.28 6.74
C TYR A 20 0.49 -15.30 6.55
N LYS A 21 -0.01 -16.24 5.75
CA LYS A 21 -1.43 -16.52 5.62
C LYS A 21 -1.86 -17.40 6.82
N PRO A 22 -2.80 -16.95 7.67
CA PRO A 22 -3.25 -17.74 8.80
C PRO A 22 -4.00 -18.99 8.34
N LEU A 23 -4.04 -20.01 9.19
CA LEU A 23 -4.88 -21.18 8.96
C LEU A 23 -6.37 -20.82 9.18
N PRO A 24 -7.31 -21.57 8.59
CA PRO A 24 -8.74 -21.35 8.84
C PRO A 24 -9.05 -21.33 10.34
N GLY A 25 -9.69 -20.25 10.82
CA GLY A 25 -10.06 -20.07 12.22
C GLY A 25 -9.00 -19.45 13.13
N GLU A 26 -7.76 -19.26 12.68
CA GLU A 26 -6.67 -18.70 13.50
C GLU A 26 -6.73 -17.16 13.60
N SER A 27 -7.13 -16.48 12.52
CA SER A 27 -7.25 -15.04 12.46
C SER A 27 -8.29 -14.61 11.43
N PRO A 28 -9.05 -13.53 11.66
CA PRO A 28 -9.94 -12.95 10.65
C PRO A 28 -9.19 -12.21 9.54
N LEU A 29 -7.87 -12.01 9.67
CA LEU A 29 -7.05 -11.30 8.69
C LEU A 29 -6.66 -12.21 7.52
N ASN A 30 -6.65 -11.68 6.30
CA ASN A 30 -6.16 -12.42 5.12
C ASN A 30 -4.66 -12.74 5.21
N VAL A 31 -3.88 -11.85 5.83
CA VAL A 31 -2.45 -12.00 6.08
C VAL A 31 -2.15 -11.46 7.49
N VAL A 32 -1.47 -12.26 8.30
CA VAL A 32 -0.96 -11.86 9.61
C VAL A 32 0.49 -11.41 9.45
N ARG A 33 0.74 -10.15 9.79
CA ARG A 33 2.08 -9.55 9.75
C ARG A 33 2.76 -9.76 11.11
N ILE A 34 3.85 -10.52 11.13
CA ILE A 34 4.74 -10.66 12.27
C ILE A 34 5.76 -9.52 12.20
N ARG A 35 6.00 -8.87 13.35
CA ARG A 35 6.86 -7.70 13.42
C ARG A 35 8.29 -7.98 12.98
N GLN A 36 8.93 -6.92 12.50
CA GLN A 36 10.34 -6.65 12.27
C GLN A 36 11.30 -7.87 12.33
N VAL A 37 11.78 -8.25 11.14
CA VAL A 37 12.90 -9.17 10.93
C VAL A 37 14.16 -8.36 10.70
N ASN A 38 15.20 -8.59 11.51
CA ASN A 38 16.43 -7.79 11.51
C ASN A 38 17.63 -8.45 10.84
N SER A 39 17.52 -9.73 10.50
CA SER A 39 18.61 -10.49 9.90
C SER A 39 18.07 -11.64 9.06
N LEU A 40 18.88 -12.09 8.11
CA LEU A 40 18.58 -13.28 7.32
C LEU A 40 18.38 -14.51 8.21
N ASP A 41 19.22 -14.67 9.23
CA ASP A 41 19.13 -15.76 10.19
C ASP A 41 17.78 -15.77 10.95
N THR A 42 17.26 -14.60 11.34
CA THR A 42 15.92 -14.50 11.94
C THR A 42 14.83 -14.82 10.93
N LEU A 43 14.99 -14.38 9.67
CA LEU A 43 14.05 -14.71 8.59
C LEU A 43 13.98 -16.22 8.36
N THR A 44 15.14 -16.88 8.23
CA THR A 44 15.22 -18.33 8.01
C THR A 44 14.55 -19.10 9.14
N ARG A 45 14.78 -18.72 10.41
CA ARG A 45 14.08 -19.33 11.55
C ARG A 45 12.56 -19.19 11.47
N LEU A 46 12.06 -18.01 11.10
CA LEU A 46 10.62 -17.78 10.94
C LEU A 46 10.06 -18.63 9.80
N ILE A 47 10.76 -18.70 8.66
CA ILE A 47 10.36 -19.55 7.53
C ILE A 47 10.29 -21.02 7.95
N ASP A 48 11.32 -21.52 8.65
CA ASP A 48 11.35 -22.90 9.14
C ASP A 48 10.22 -23.16 10.16
N THR A 49 9.94 -22.19 11.06
CA THR A 49 8.86 -22.25 12.06
C THR A 49 7.47 -22.30 11.41
N PHE A 50 7.30 -21.58 10.31
CA PHE A 50 6.05 -21.49 9.57
C PHE A 50 6.06 -22.31 8.27
N SER A 51 6.96 -23.28 8.16
CA SER A 51 7.16 -24.10 6.95
C SER A 51 5.94 -24.94 6.58
N ASN A 52 5.08 -25.26 7.55
CA ASN A 52 3.79 -25.91 7.33
C ASN A 52 2.71 -24.97 6.74
N ARG A 53 2.99 -23.68 6.57
CA ARG A 53 2.05 -22.70 6.01
C ARG A 53 2.27 -22.51 4.52
N LEU A 54 1.15 -22.36 3.79
CA LEU A 54 1.11 -22.22 2.32
C LEU A 54 1.13 -20.75 1.85
N GLY A 55 1.66 -19.85 2.67
CA GLY A 55 1.71 -18.44 2.35
C GLY A 55 2.61 -17.66 3.27
N LEU A 56 3.89 -17.56 2.89
CA LEU A 56 4.90 -16.80 3.59
C LEU A 56 5.31 -15.61 2.73
N TYR A 57 5.43 -14.45 3.34
CA TYR A 57 5.68 -13.18 2.67
C TYR A 57 6.74 -12.38 3.41
N VAL A 58 7.42 -11.51 2.68
CA VAL A 58 8.34 -10.51 3.23
C VAL A 58 8.01 -9.16 2.63
N SER A 59 8.29 -8.06 3.34
CA SER A 59 8.14 -6.73 2.78
C SER A 59 9.05 -6.56 1.56
N VAL A 60 8.51 -5.93 0.51
CA VAL A 60 9.24 -5.57 -0.71
C VAL A 60 10.43 -4.68 -0.35
N TYR A 61 10.20 -3.69 0.51
CA TYR A 61 11.20 -2.74 0.99
C TYR A 61 11.81 -3.17 2.33
N ALA A 62 13.06 -2.76 2.55
CA ALA A 62 13.63 -2.63 3.89
C ALA A 62 13.33 -1.23 4.44
N TYR A 63 13.56 -1.00 5.74
CA TYR A 63 13.21 0.24 6.42
C TYR A 63 14.39 0.78 7.23
N SER A 64 14.59 2.11 7.27
CA SER A 64 15.75 2.70 7.98
C SER A 64 15.53 2.99 9.47
N THR A 65 14.34 2.72 10.04
CA THR A 65 14.06 3.08 11.43
C THR A 65 14.80 2.22 12.47
N PRO A 66 15.49 2.82 13.46
CA PRO A 66 16.17 2.06 14.52
C PRO A 66 15.22 1.41 15.54
N ILE A 67 15.75 0.34 16.14
CA ILE A 67 15.06 -0.74 16.85
C ILE A 67 14.45 -0.29 18.20
N LYS A 68 13.14 -0.51 18.36
CA LYS A 68 12.54 -0.87 19.65
C LYS A 68 11.62 -2.08 19.43
N PRO A 69 11.82 -3.23 20.13
CA PRO A 69 11.03 -4.46 19.95
C PRO A 69 9.50 -4.28 20.05
N SER A 70 9.07 -3.21 20.74
CA SER A 70 7.67 -2.87 20.98
C SER A 70 7.04 -1.93 19.94
N ARG A 71 7.79 -1.38 18.97
CA ARG A 71 7.25 -0.46 17.95
C ARG A 71 7.01 -1.15 16.60
N ARG A 72 5.95 -0.71 15.90
CA ARG A 72 5.69 -1.09 14.50
C ARG A 72 6.72 -0.40 13.59
N LEU A 73 7.01 -0.99 12.43
CA LEU A 73 7.83 -0.35 11.40
C LEU A 73 7.20 0.99 11.00
N ILE A 74 8.04 2.00 10.75
CA ILE A 74 7.60 3.28 10.18
C ILE A 74 7.75 3.16 8.68
N TYR A 75 6.66 2.87 7.98
CA TYR A 75 6.70 2.55 6.54
C TYR A 75 7.23 3.71 5.70
N GLU A 76 7.07 4.96 6.14
CA GLU A 76 7.63 6.16 5.50
C GLU A 76 9.17 6.13 5.44
N THR A 77 9.83 5.29 6.25
CA THR A 77 11.28 5.06 6.21
C THR A 77 11.70 3.97 5.21
N ALA A 78 10.79 3.49 4.36
CA ALA A 78 11.09 2.52 3.31
C ALA A 78 12.28 2.96 2.46
N ILE A 79 13.24 2.07 2.26
CA ILE A 79 14.37 2.25 1.37
C ILE A 79 13.90 1.89 -0.03
N ILE A 80 13.79 2.89 -0.92
CA ILE A 80 13.29 2.69 -2.28
C ILE A 80 14.46 2.26 -3.16
N ASP A 81 14.66 0.96 -3.28
CA ASP A 81 15.73 0.32 -4.07
C ASP A 81 15.18 -0.69 -5.09
N ARG A 82 13.85 -0.71 -5.23
CA ARG A 82 13.13 -1.49 -6.23
C ARG A 82 11.74 -0.93 -6.48
N LEU A 83 11.17 -1.25 -7.63
CA LEU A 83 9.74 -1.14 -7.91
C LEU A 83 9.15 -2.54 -7.99
N TYR A 84 7.88 -2.67 -7.60
CA TYR A 84 7.17 -3.96 -7.54
C TYR A 84 5.79 -3.82 -8.16
N PHE A 85 5.48 -4.69 -9.10
CA PHE A 85 4.18 -4.77 -9.76
C PHE A 85 3.65 -6.20 -9.66
N ASP A 86 2.40 -6.34 -9.24
CA ASP A 86 1.75 -7.62 -9.03
C ASP A 86 0.62 -7.76 -10.06
N PHE A 87 0.72 -8.79 -10.90
CA PHE A 87 -0.26 -9.12 -11.92
C PHE A 87 -1.02 -10.34 -11.43
N ASP A 88 -2.23 -10.14 -10.91
CA ASP A 88 -3.06 -11.22 -10.41
C ASP A 88 -4.33 -11.35 -11.24
N SER A 89 -4.50 -12.50 -11.89
CA SER A 89 -5.69 -12.83 -12.64
C SER A 89 -6.68 -13.59 -11.77
N LYS A 90 -7.95 -13.21 -11.83
CA LYS A 90 -9.02 -13.92 -11.11
C LYS A 90 -9.15 -15.37 -11.57
N ASP A 91 -8.98 -15.61 -12.87
CA ASP A 91 -9.40 -16.86 -13.51
C ASP A 91 -8.27 -17.55 -14.30
N ASP A 92 -7.44 -16.79 -15.01
CA ASP A 92 -6.48 -17.33 -15.99
C ASP A 92 -5.07 -16.73 -15.85
N LEU A 93 -4.09 -17.59 -15.53
CA LEU A 93 -2.67 -17.23 -15.48
C LEU A 93 -2.15 -16.70 -16.82
N SER A 94 -2.70 -17.14 -17.94
CA SER A 94 -2.24 -16.75 -19.29
C SER A 94 -2.40 -15.25 -19.52
N LEU A 95 -3.46 -14.64 -18.98
CA LEU A 95 -3.66 -13.20 -19.05
C LEU A 95 -2.60 -12.43 -18.24
N ALA A 96 -2.29 -12.90 -17.02
CA ALA A 96 -1.24 -12.28 -16.20
C ALA A 96 0.13 -12.40 -16.86
N ILE A 97 0.43 -13.55 -17.48
CA ILE A 97 1.64 -13.76 -18.28
C ILE A 97 1.69 -12.76 -19.43
N HIS A 98 0.63 -12.66 -20.22
CA HIS A 98 0.57 -11.76 -21.37
C HIS A 98 0.80 -10.31 -20.96
N GLU A 99 0.08 -9.83 -19.95
CA GLU A 99 0.24 -8.46 -19.43
C GLU A 99 1.63 -8.21 -18.84
N THR A 100 2.21 -9.21 -18.16
CA THR A 100 3.59 -9.13 -17.67
C THR A 100 4.56 -9.00 -18.84
N SER A 101 4.40 -9.80 -19.90
CA SER A 101 5.24 -9.72 -21.10
C SER A 101 5.14 -8.36 -21.79
N MET A 102 3.93 -7.79 -21.91
CA MET A 102 3.73 -6.45 -22.47
C MET A 102 4.46 -5.37 -21.66
N VAL A 103 4.36 -5.43 -20.33
CA VAL A 103 5.07 -4.48 -19.46
C VAL A 103 6.59 -4.68 -19.53
N MET A 104 7.07 -5.92 -19.60
CA MET A 104 8.50 -6.19 -19.79
C MET A 104 9.03 -5.60 -21.09
N GLU A 105 8.34 -5.80 -22.20
CA GLU A 105 8.73 -5.24 -23.50
C GLU A 105 8.77 -3.71 -23.46
N ALA A 106 7.75 -3.06 -22.89
CA ALA A 106 7.73 -1.60 -22.75
C ALA A 106 8.83 -1.05 -21.83
N LEU A 107 9.22 -1.80 -20.79
CA LEU A 107 10.35 -1.46 -19.93
C LEU A 107 11.68 -1.61 -20.69
N GLU A 108 11.86 -2.69 -21.46
CA GLU A 108 13.05 -2.92 -22.28
C GLU A 108 13.23 -1.85 -23.37
N ASP A 109 12.15 -1.43 -24.02
CA ASP A 109 12.15 -0.29 -24.96
C ASP A 109 12.62 1.03 -24.30
N SER A 110 12.46 1.12 -22.97
CA SER A 110 12.93 2.23 -22.14
C SER A 110 14.29 1.97 -21.50
N CYS A 111 15.01 0.92 -21.93
CA CYS A 111 16.28 0.45 -21.34
C CYS A 111 16.18 0.14 -19.84
N ILE A 112 15.03 -0.37 -19.39
CA ILE A 112 14.78 -0.79 -18.02
C ILE A 112 14.65 -2.32 -17.99
N GLU A 113 15.51 -2.95 -17.22
CA GLU A 113 15.50 -4.40 -17.02
C GLU A 113 14.58 -4.76 -15.85
N SER A 114 14.00 -5.94 -15.86
CA SER A 114 13.16 -6.44 -14.76
C SER A 114 13.35 -7.94 -14.49
N ILE A 115 12.91 -8.40 -13.30
CA ILE A 115 12.93 -9.81 -12.88
C ILE A 115 11.51 -10.26 -12.55
N GLN A 116 11.13 -11.43 -13.06
CA GLN A 116 9.78 -11.95 -12.94
C GLN A 116 9.70 -13.09 -11.95
N TYR A 117 8.56 -13.18 -11.27
CA TYR A 117 8.23 -14.28 -10.39
C TYR A 117 6.86 -14.83 -10.73
N PHE A 118 6.71 -16.15 -10.66
CA PHE A 118 5.41 -16.80 -10.60
C PHE A 118 4.92 -16.79 -9.15
N SER A 119 3.68 -16.38 -8.91
CA SER A 119 3.12 -16.30 -7.55
C SER A 119 2.82 -17.66 -6.91
N GLY A 120 2.90 -18.74 -7.69
CA GLY A 120 2.47 -20.08 -7.32
C GLY A 120 1.02 -20.40 -7.72
N GLN A 121 0.25 -19.46 -8.28
CA GLN A 121 -1.14 -19.74 -8.70
C GLN A 121 -1.53 -19.12 -10.05
N LYS A 122 -2.12 -17.93 -10.03
CA LYS A 122 -2.72 -17.24 -11.18
C LYS A 122 -2.08 -15.88 -11.46
N GLY A 123 -0.98 -15.59 -10.79
CA GLY A 123 -0.33 -14.30 -10.90
C GLY A 123 1.16 -14.40 -11.14
N THR A 124 1.70 -13.28 -11.60
CA THR A 124 3.11 -13.02 -11.82
C THR A 124 3.45 -11.71 -11.13
N ALA A 125 4.70 -11.55 -10.71
CA ALA A 125 5.20 -10.30 -10.15
C ALA A 125 6.42 -9.84 -10.93
N CYS A 126 6.56 -8.53 -11.09
CA CYS A 126 7.67 -7.88 -11.77
C CYS A 126 8.42 -7.00 -10.78
N TYR A 127 9.74 -7.22 -10.69
CA TYR A 127 10.67 -6.46 -9.88
C TYR A 127 11.61 -5.67 -10.79
N ILE A 128 11.80 -4.40 -10.46
CA ILE A 128 12.80 -3.54 -11.09
C ILE A 128 13.72 -3.09 -9.96
N ASP A 129 14.86 -3.73 -9.78
CA ASP A 129 15.88 -3.39 -8.79
C ASP A 129 16.83 -2.31 -9.32
N PHE A 130 17.21 -1.38 -8.45
CA PHE A 130 18.12 -0.26 -8.74
C PHE A 130 18.84 0.17 -7.45
N PRO A 131 19.91 1.00 -7.53
CA PRO A 131 20.54 1.55 -6.34
C PRO A 131 19.53 2.34 -5.50
N PRO A 132 19.59 2.28 -4.16
CA PRO A 132 18.67 3.01 -3.30
C PRO A 132 18.56 4.49 -3.70
N THR A 133 17.34 4.92 -3.98
CA THR A 133 17.04 6.30 -4.37
C THR A 133 16.45 7.02 -3.18
N ASP A 134 17.08 8.12 -2.79
CA ASP A 134 16.54 8.98 -1.75
C ASP A 134 15.27 9.65 -2.26
N ILE A 135 14.19 9.58 -1.48
CA ILE A 135 12.92 10.26 -1.77
C ILE A 135 12.41 10.70 -0.41
N ALA A 136 11.97 11.95 -0.29
CA ALA A 136 11.44 12.48 0.96
C ALA A 136 10.29 11.59 1.46
N PRO A 137 10.27 11.20 2.75
CA PRO A 137 9.28 10.27 3.30
C PRO A 137 7.82 10.58 2.95
N GLU A 138 7.47 11.87 2.95
CA GLU A 138 6.15 12.40 2.62
C GLU A 138 5.78 12.34 1.12
N ASN A 139 6.76 12.13 0.25
CA ASN A 139 6.57 12.08 -1.21
C ASN A 139 6.57 10.66 -1.77
N LYS A 140 7.13 9.67 -1.05
CA LYS A 140 7.27 8.29 -1.53
C LYS A 140 5.98 7.69 -2.09
N LYS A 141 4.87 7.84 -1.36
CA LYS A 141 3.57 7.30 -1.80
C LYS A 141 3.09 7.95 -3.10
N ASP A 142 3.25 9.27 -3.22
CA ASP A 142 2.82 10.01 -4.40
C ASP A 142 3.71 9.68 -5.61
N VAL A 143 5.03 9.62 -5.42
CA VAL A 143 6.00 9.26 -6.48
C VAL A 143 5.75 7.84 -6.99
N LEU A 144 5.68 6.86 -6.09
CA LEU A 144 5.38 5.48 -6.47
C LEU A 144 3.98 5.34 -7.08
N GLY A 145 3.04 6.20 -6.67
CA GLY A 145 1.72 6.30 -7.30
C GLY A 145 1.81 6.77 -8.75
N LEU A 146 2.61 7.80 -9.04
CA LEU A 146 2.83 8.26 -10.42
C LEU A 146 3.52 7.21 -11.29
N VAL A 147 4.50 6.48 -10.74
CA VAL A 147 5.12 5.35 -11.46
C VAL A 147 4.06 4.30 -11.82
N TRP A 148 3.18 3.97 -10.87
CA TRP A 148 2.09 3.03 -11.12
C TRP A 148 1.15 3.54 -12.20
N ASP A 149 0.77 4.82 -12.17
CA ASP A 149 -0.08 5.45 -13.19
C ASP A 149 0.61 5.43 -14.57
N MET A 150 1.92 5.65 -14.63
CA MET A 150 2.69 5.57 -15.89
C MET A 150 2.66 4.16 -16.51
N ILE A 151 2.80 3.11 -15.70
CA ILE A 151 2.71 1.72 -16.20
C ILE A 151 1.28 1.38 -16.60
N LYS A 152 0.29 1.81 -15.80
CA LYS A 152 -1.12 1.48 -16.03
C LYS A 152 -1.74 2.25 -17.19
N GLU A 153 -1.40 3.52 -17.34
CA GLU A 153 -2.06 4.45 -18.27
C GLU A 153 -1.08 5.05 -19.29
N GLY A 154 0.15 5.34 -18.86
CA GLY A 154 1.15 6.07 -19.65
C GLY A 154 1.76 5.28 -20.81
N MET A 155 1.82 3.95 -20.73
CA MET A 155 2.33 3.09 -21.80
C MET A 155 1.27 2.71 -22.85
N GLY A 156 0.03 3.22 -22.72
CA GLY A 156 -1.08 2.83 -23.60
C GLY A 156 -1.56 1.37 -23.41
N LEU A 157 -1.12 0.70 -22.34
CA LEU A 157 -1.43 -0.70 -22.05
C LEU A 157 -2.73 -0.78 -21.26
N GLN A 158 -3.73 -1.51 -21.77
CA GLN A 158 -4.95 -1.79 -21.01
C GLN A 158 -4.76 -3.01 -20.11
N LEU A 159 -4.10 -2.81 -18.98
CA LEU A 159 -3.80 -3.88 -18.03
C LEU A 159 -5.03 -4.19 -17.16
N GLN A 160 -5.48 -5.44 -17.10
CA GLN A 160 -6.61 -5.89 -16.28
C GLN A 160 -6.15 -6.62 -15.02
N THR A 161 -5.02 -7.33 -15.09
CA THR A 161 -4.47 -8.15 -14.01
C THR A 161 -3.54 -7.38 -13.09
N LEU A 162 -2.98 -6.25 -13.54
CA LEU A 162 -2.20 -5.39 -12.65
C LEU A 162 -3.10 -4.88 -11.50
N ASP A 163 -2.82 -5.39 -10.30
CA ASP A 163 -3.66 -5.31 -9.10
C ASP A 163 -4.01 -3.84 -8.76
N GLY A 164 -5.30 -3.56 -8.61
CA GLY A 164 -5.86 -2.20 -8.66
C GLY A 164 -5.98 -1.51 -7.30
N GLY A 165 -5.65 -0.21 -7.27
CA GLY A 165 -6.04 0.79 -6.25
C GLY A 165 -5.39 0.67 -4.88
N SER A 166 -5.34 -0.52 -4.28
CA SER A 166 -4.73 -0.77 -2.97
C SER A 166 -3.20 -0.83 -3.00
N VAL A 167 -2.61 -0.93 -4.20
CA VAL A 167 -1.16 -1.06 -4.46
C VAL A 167 -0.52 0.29 -4.86
N ARG A 168 -1.32 1.25 -5.32
CA ARG A 168 -0.83 2.55 -5.82
C ARG A 168 -0.09 3.29 -4.69
N GLY A 169 1.23 3.41 -4.84
CA GLY A 169 2.07 4.08 -3.84
C GLY A 169 2.30 3.29 -2.55
N ASP A 170 2.02 1.98 -2.51
CA ASP A 170 2.12 1.17 -1.30
C ASP A 170 3.59 0.92 -0.87
N ILE A 171 4.03 1.70 0.10
CA ILE A 171 5.35 1.58 0.75
C ILE A 171 5.40 0.48 1.83
N ALA A 172 4.28 -0.20 2.11
CA ALA A 172 4.16 -1.28 3.08
C ALA A 172 3.85 -2.64 2.41
N ARG A 173 4.10 -2.75 1.11
CA ARG A 173 3.79 -3.96 0.32
C ARG A 173 4.61 -5.14 0.80
N VAL A 174 3.94 -6.29 0.87
CA VAL A 174 4.58 -7.60 1.09
C VAL A 174 4.43 -8.45 -0.16
N SER A 175 5.45 -9.23 -0.46
CA SER A 175 5.50 -10.15 -1.59
C SER A 175 5.80 -11.56 -1.10
N ARG A 176 5.33 -12.56 -1.83
CA ARG A 176 5.56 -13.97 -1.47
C ARG A 176 7.04 -14.30 -1.56
N LEU A 177 7.58 -14.98 -0.55
CA LEU A 177 8.98 -15.40 -0.57
C LEU A 177 9.20 -16.45 -1.69
N PRO A 178 10.26 -16.33 -2.51
CA PRO A 178 10.59 -17.33 -3.53
C PRO A 178 10.83 -18.69 -2.89
N ASN A 179 10.59 -19.78 -3.61
CA ASN A 179 10.64 -21.17 -3.13
C ASN A 179 9.72 -21.49 -1.94
N THR A 180 8.79 -20.61 -1.57
CA THR A 180 7.71 -20.97 -0.65
C THR A 180 6.49 -21.47 -1.41
N ARG A 181 5.79 -22.45 -0.82
CA ARG A 181 4.67 -23.13 -1.47
C ARG A 181 3.39 -22.29 -1.33
N HIS A 182 2.60 -22.23 -2.40
CA HIS A 182 1.27 -21.65 -2.41
C HIS A 182 0.19 -22.70 -2.08
N GLN A 183 -1.05 -22.28 -1.80
CA GLN A 183 -2.19 -23.16 -1.51
C GLN A 183 -2.57 -24.10 -2.66
N SER A 184 -2.19 -23.76 -3.89
CA SER A 184 -2.29 -24.61 -5.08
C SER A 184 -1.35 -25.82 -5.06
N GLY A 185 -0.38 -25.85 -4.14
CA GLY A 185 0.69 -26.84 -4.09
C GLY A 185 1.92 -26.48 -4.91
N LEU A 186 1.87 -25.45 -5.77
CA LEU A 186 3.03 -24.99 -6.56
C LEU A 186 3.89 -24.00 -5.77
N TYR A 187 5.15 -23.91 -6.16
CA TYR A 187 6.13 -22.99 -5.59
C TYR A 187 6.05 -21.61 -6.23
N CYS A 188 6.27 -20.58 -5.43
CA CYS A 188 6.66 -19.27 -5.92
C CYS A 188 8.07 -19.39 -6.50
N ILE A 189 8.29 -19.11 -7.78
CA ILE A 189 9.62 -19.25 -8.39
C ILE A 189 9.96 -18.02 -9.22
N PRO A 190 11.23 -17.60 -9.26
CA PRO A 190 11.69 -16.68 -10.31
C PRO A 190 11.57 -17.35 -11.68
N ILE A 191 11.34 -16.55 -12.72
CA ILE A 191 11.18 -17.02 -14.10
C ILE A 191 11.99 -16.13 -15.04
N GLU A 192 12.68 -16.72 -16.01
CA GLU A 192 13.34 -15.99 -17.08
C GLU A 192 12.34 -15.57 -18.18
N LYS A 193 12.64 -14.49 -18.90
CA LYS A 193 11.80 -14.03 -20.03
C LYS A 193 11.47 -15.14 -21.04
N PRO A 194 12.44 -15.95 -21.53
CA PRO A 194 12.13 -17.02 -22.47
C PRO A 194 11.18 -18.07 -21.89
N GLU A 195 11.24 -18.32 -20.58
CA GLU A 195 10.38 -19.27 -19.90
C GLU A 195 8.95 -18.73 -19.75
N LEU A 196 8.81 -17.43 -19.44
CA LEU A 196 7.53 -16.74 -19.38
C LEU A 196 6.79 -16.84 -20.71
N LEU A 197 7.51 -16.65 -21.82
CA LEU A 197 6.98 -16.72 -23.19
C LEU A 197 6.55 -18.15 -23.62
N ARG A 198 6.96 -19.20 -22.90
CA ARG A 198 6.46 -20.57 -23.13
C ARG A 198 5.06 -20.81 -22.56
N GLY A 199 4.53 -19.88 -21.77
CA GLY A 199 3.16 -19.88 -21.29
C GLY A 199 2.91 -20.65 -20.00
N ALA A 200 1.64 -20.67 -19.59
CA ALA A 200 1.20 -21.08 -18.25
C ALA A 200 1.58 -22.52 -17.88
N ASP A 201 1.44 -23.47 -18.80
CA ASP A 201 1.69 -24.89 -18.50
C ASP A 201 3.17 -25.17 -18.25
N TYR A 202 4.05 -24.49 -18.99
CA TYR A 202 5.50 -24.59 -18.79
C TYR A 202 5.90 -24.02 -17.43
N ILE A 203 5.40 -22.84 -17.08
CA ILE A 203 5.65 -22.22 -15.78
C ILE A 203 5.16 -23.10 -14.62
N ARG A 204 3.95 -23.67 -14.75
CA ARG A 204 3.40 -24.59 -13.75
C ARG A 204 4.22 -25.86 -13.62
N MET A 205 4.77 -26.38 -14.73
CA MET A 205 5.67 -27.52 -14.71
C MET A 205 6.94 -27.21 -13.92
N LEU A 206 7.58 -26.06 -14.17
CA LEU A 206 8.75 -25.61 -13.41
C LEU A 206 8.45 -25.43 -11.93
N ALA A 207 7.29 -24.86 -11.61
CA ALA A 207 6.87 -24.55 -10.23
C ALA A 207 6.46 -25.77 -9.40
N ARG A 208 6.60 -27.01 -9.91
CA ARG A 208 6.34 -28.22 -9.13
C ARG A 208 7.40 -28.46 -8.05
N GLU A 209 8.62 -27.97 -8.28
CA GLU A 209 9.76 -28.10 -7.37
C GLU A 209 10.35 -26.71 -7.04
N PRO A 210 11.08 -26.56 -5.91
CA PRO A 210 11.81 -25.33 -5.62
C PRO A 210 12.87 -25.04 -6.68
N ARG A 211 13.01 -23.78 -7.12
CA ARG A 211 14.07 -23.36 -8.04
C ARG A 211 15.42 -23.31 -7.34
N ARG A 212 16.37 -24.13 -7.81
CA ARG A 212 17.74 -24.20 -7.24
C ARG A 212 18.82 -23.77 -8.22
N ASP A 213 18.51 -23.82 -9.51
CA ASP A 213 19.40 -23.55 -10.63
C ASP A 213 19.31 -22.08 -11.10
N PHE A 214 18.56 -21.21 -10.41
CA PHE A 214 18.35 -19.80 -10.84
C PHE A 214 19.37 -18.90 -10.14
N ASP A 215 20.22 -18.22 -10.92
CA ASP A 215 21.16 -17.23 -10.37
C ASP A 215 20.47 -15.89 -10.09
N LEU A 216 19.66 -15.86 -9.03
CA LEU A 216 18.91 -14.67 -8.67
C LEU A 216 19.84 -13.53 -8.22
N GLU A 217 20.95 -13.86 -7.56
CA GLU A 217 21.89 -12.85 -7.10
C GLU A 217 22.58 -12.15 -8.28
N GLY A 218 23.02 -12.91 -9.29
CA GLY A 218 23.56 -12.37 -10.54
C GLY A 218 22.56 -11.50 -11.28
N ARG A 219 21.32 -11.98 -11.46
CA ARG A 219 20.26 -11.21 -12.13
C ARG A 219 19.92 -9.91 -11.40
N ILE A 220 19.84 -9.92 -10.07
CA ILE A 220 19.62 -8.68 -9.28
C ILE A 220 20.78 -7.69 -9.48
N LYS A 221 22.05 -8.16 -9.47
CA LYS A 221 23.21 -7.28 -9.69
C LYS A 221 23.19 -6.65 -11.09
N GLU A 222 22.83 -7.43 -12.10
CA GLU A 222 22.67 -6.95 -13.47
C GLU A 222 21.54 -5.93 -13.58
N ASN A 223 20.38 -6.22 -12.97
CA ASN A 223 19.24 -5.31 -12.92
C ASN A 223 19.61 -3.96 -12.28
N ILE A 224 20.27 -4.00 -11.12
CA ILE A 224 20.77 -2.79 -10.43
C ILE A 224 21.72 -2.00 -11.33
N ARG A 225 22.62 -2.68 -12.05
CA ARG A 225 23.57 -2.04 -12.96
C ARG A 225 22.85 -1.37 -14.13
N SER A 226 21.99 -2.10 -14.84
CA SER A 226 21.26 -1.59 -16.01
C SER A 226 20.33 -0.43 -15.65
N ASN A 227 19.66 -0.51 -14.49
CA ASN A 227 18.68 0.47 -14.06
C ASN A 227 19.29 1.68 -13.31
N SER A 228 20.61 1.69 -13.07
CA SER A 228 21.28 2.61 -12.14
C SER A 228 21.16 4.10 -12.46
N ALA A 229 21.04 4.46 -13.74
CA ALA A 229 20.86 5.85 -14.17
C ALA A 229 19.37 6.17 -14.42
N THR A 230 18.69 5.34 -15.21
CA THR A 230 17.36 5.60 -15.73
C THR A 230 16.31 5.68 -14.63
N VAL A 231 16.26 4.68 -13.73
CA VAL A 231 15.18 4.59 -12.74
C VAL A 231 15.33 5.63 -11.63
N PRO A 232 16.50 5.81 -10.99
CA PRO A 232 16.68 6.89 -10.00
C PRO A 232 16.43 8.28 -10.57
N GLY A 233 16.87 8.55 -11.82
CA GLY A 233 16.61 9.81 -12.51
C GLY A 233 15.12 10.07 -12.71
N LEU A 234 14.36 9.07 -13.16
CA LEU A 234 12.90 9.14 -13.28
C LEU A 234 12.25 9.41 -11.92
N LEU A 235 12.60 8.67 -10.88
CA LEU A 235 12.02 8.83 -9.54
C LEU A 235 12.26 10.23 -8.98
N LYS A 236 13.44 10.81 -9.22
CA LYS A 236 13.74 12.19 -8.82
C LYS A 236 12.96 13.23 -9.62
N ALA A 237 12.81 13.04 -10.93
CA ALA A 237 11.96 13.91 -11.73
C ALA A 237 10.50 13.86 -11.25
N LEU A 238 9.98 12.68 -10.95
CA LEU A 238 8.63 12.51 -10.40
C LEU A 238 8.48 13.14 -9.01
N GLU A 239 9.50 13.04 -8.15
CA GLU A 239 9.51 13.72 -6.86
C GLU A 239 9.40 15.24 -7.01
N MET A 240 10.14 15.84 -7.94
CA MET A 240 10.04 17.27 -8.25
C MET A 240 8.62 17.65 -8.71
N LEU A 241 8.02 16.85 -9.59
CA LEU A 241 6.62 17.06 -10.03
C LEU A 241 5.63 16.97 -8.86
N VAL A 242 5.84 16.04 -7.92
CA VAL A 242 5.00 15.93 -6.72
C VAL A 242 5.13 17.18 -5.85
N ILE A 243 6.35 17.69 -5.67
CA ILE A 243 6.61 18.91 -4.89
C ILE A 243 5.93 20.11 -5.56
N GLU A 244 6.13 20.30 -6.86
CA GLU A 244 5.49 21.37 -7.64
C GLU A 244 3.97 21.33 -7.52
N ARG A 245 3.36 20.16 -7.71
CA ARG A 245 1.90 19.97 -7.54
C ARG A 245 1.43 20.31 -6.12
N LYS A 246 2.20 19.97 -5.09
CA LYS A 246 1.88 20.31 -3.69
C LYS A 246 1.98 21.81 -3.45
N GLU A 247 3.00 22.48 -3.99
CA GLU A 247 3.17 23.93 -3.89
C GLU A 247 2.06 24.69 -4.63
N GLU A 248 1.67 24.25 -5.82
CA GLU A 248 0.55 24.80 -6.57
C GLU A 248 -0.78 24.59 -5.86
N ALA A 249 -1.00 23.40 -5.30
CA ALA A 249 -2.15 23.13 -4.46
C ALA A 249 -2.18 24.04 -3.23
N GLU A 250 -1.03 24.35 -2.61
CA GLU A 250 -0.94 25.27 -1.47
C GLU A 250 -1.23 26.73 -1.88
N LYS A 251 -0.77 27.16 -3.06
CA LYS A 251 -1.07 28.49 -3.62
C LYS A 251 -2.55 28.66 -3.98
N THR A 252 -3.19 27.59 -4.44
CA THR A 252 -4.61 27.57 -4.86
C THR A 252 -5.57 27.23 -3.72
N LYS A 253 -5.07 26.72 -2.58
CA LYS A 253 -5.88 26.57 -1.38
C LYS A 253 -6.50 27.94 -1.06
N PRO A 254 -7.83 28.03 -0.94
CA PRO A 254 -8.44 29.25 -0.45
C PRO A 254 -7.76 29.56 0.88
N LYS A 255 -7.20 30.78 1.02
CA LYS A 255 -6.69 31.25 2.31
C LYS A 255 -7.72 30.81 3.33
N PRO A 256 -7.34 30.08 4.40
CA PRO A 256 -8.31 29.71 5.41
C PRO A 256 -9.07 30.99 5.70
N ILE A 257 -10.40 30.95 5.57
CA ILE A 257 -11.21 32.08 5.98
C ILE A 257 -10.94 32.15 7.47
N ILE A 258 -9.92 32.91 7.84
CA ILE A 258 -9.77 33.49 9.15
C ILE A 258 -10.92 34.47 9.18
N ARG A 259 -12.14 33.95 9.40
CA ARG A 259 -13.12 34.70 10.15
C ARG A 259 -12.29 35.11 11.35
N LYS A 260 -12.11 36.42 11.53
CA LYS A 260 -11.62 36.95 12.80
C LYS A 260 -12.52 36.30 13.84
N CYS A 261 -12.08 35.17 14.39
CA CYS A 261 -12.66 34.62 15.57
C CYS A 261 -12.32 35.71 16.55
N GLN A 262 -13.34 36.50 16.89
CA GLN A 262 -13.22 37.46 17.95
C GLN A 262 -12.52 36.73 19.07
N ASN A 263 -11.39 37.27 19.46
CA ASN A 263 -10.41 36.67 20.33
C ASN A 263 -11.08 36.42 21.69
N THR A 264 -11.80 35.31 21.86
CA THR A 264 -12.32 34.90 23.17
C THR A 264 -11.27 34.01 23.78
N LYS A 265 -10.29 34.66 24.41
CA LYS A 265 -9.35 34.08 25.36
C LYS A 265 -10.11 33.15 26.30
N GLY A 266 -9.90 31.85 26.16
CA GLY A 266 -10.50 30.86 27.06
C GLY A 266 -10.18 29.45 26.62
N PHE A 267 -9.77 28.61 27.57
CA PHE A 267 -9.82 27.16 27.41
C PHE A 267 -11.29 26.70 27.50
N VAL A 268 -11.63 25.62 26.81
CA VAL A 268 -12.93 24.93 27.02
C VAL A 268 -12.71 23.87 28.09
N THR A 269 -13.60 23.82 29.08
CA THR A 269 -13.48 22.84 30.18
C THR A 269 -13.94 21.45 29.72
N GLN A 270 -13.61 20.40 30.48
CA GLN A 270 -14.07 19.04 30.19
C GLN A 270 -15.60 18.94 30.29
N GLU A 271 -16.22 19.67 31.21
CA GLU A 271 -17.68 19.73 31.34
C GLU A 271 -18.32 20.34 30.09
N GLN A 272 -17.74 21.39 29.52
CA GLN A 272 -18.24 22.00 28.28
C GLN A 272 -18.13 21.04 27.10
N ILE A 273 -17.04 20.29 26.99
CA ILE A 273 -16.88 19.27 25.95
C ILE A 273 -17.93 18.16 26.12
N GLN A 274 -18.18 17.73 27.36
CA GLN A 274 -19.17 16.69 27.63
C GLN A 274 -20.60 17.16 27.34
N CYS A 275 -20.95 18.39 27.74
CA CYS A 275 -22.23 19.02 27.42
C CYS A 275 -22.44 19.14 25.90
N ALA A 276 -21.41 19.57 25.18
CA ALA A 276 -21.44 19.65 23.72
C ALA A 276 -21.64 18.28 23.06
N ARG A 277 -21.04 17.20 23.60
CA ARG A 277 -21.21 15.83 23.11
C ARG A 277 -22.62 15.30 23.34
N SER A 278 -23.28 15.70 24.43
CA SER A 278 -24.66 15.32 24.72
C SER A 278 -25.71 16.09 23.91
N TYR A 279 -25.30 17.05 23.08
CA TYR A 279 -26.24 17.81 22.26
C TYR A 279 -26.98 16.87 21.28
N PRO A 280 -28.33 16.87 21.25
CA PRO A 280 -29.07 15.95 20.40
C PRO A 280 -28.82 16.23 18.92
N ILE A 281 -28.23 15.26 18.22
CA ILE A 281 -27.95 15.37 16.79
C ILE A 281 -29.22 15.57 15.96
N SER A 282 -30.37 15.14 16.48
CA SER A 282 -31.68 15.36 15.89
C SER A 282 -32.09 16.83 15.79
N LYS A 283 -31.55 17.71 16.65
CA LYS A 283 -31.77 19.16 16.51
C LYS A 283 -31.08 19.76 15.28
N ILE A 284 -30.13 19.04 14.69
CA ILE A 284 -29.36 19.50 13.52
C ILE A 284 -29.85 18.81 12.24
N LEU A 285 -30.06 17.49 12.27
CA LEU A 285 -30.37 16.69 11.08
C LEU A 285 -31.76 16.03 11.10
N GLY A 286 -32.59 16.34 12.09
CA GLY A 286 -33.93 15.77 12.26
C GLY A 286 -33.93 14.39 12.94
N ASN A 287 -35.12 13.85 13.22
CA ASN A 287 -35.30 12.63 14.01
C ASN A 287 -35.16 11.32 13.21
N ASN A 288 -34.95 11.39 11.90
CA ASN A 288 -34.85 10.19 11.07
C ASN A 288 -33.56 9.42 11.40
N LYS A 289 -33.60 8.08 11.30
CA LYS A 289 -32.39 7.25 11.43
C LYS A 289 -31.49 7.35 10.20
N MET A 290 -32.07 7.70 9.05
CA MET A 290 -31.39 7.87 7.77
C MET A 290 -31.74 9.24 7.19
N ALA A 291 -30.75 9.93 6.63
CA ALA A 291 -30.90 11.24 6.02
C ALA A 291 -30.03 11.37 4.76
N LEU A 292 -30.29 12.40 3.96
CA LEU A 292 -29.40 12.83 2.90
C LEU A 292 -28.14 13.45 3.51
N CYS A 293 -26.99 13.22 2.89
CA CYS A 293 -25.72 13.72 3.38
C CYS A 293 -25.55 15.20 3.04
N PRO A 294 -25.27 16.08 4.02
CA PRO A 294 -25.03 17.49 3.74
C PRO A 294 -23.66 17.76 3.09
N PHE A 295 -22.82 16.72 2.94
CA PHE A 295 -21.43 16.83 2.52
C PHE A 295 -21.15 16.38 1.09
N HIS A 296 -22.13 15.78 0.43
CA HIS A 296 -22.08 15.42 -0.98
C HIS A 296 -23.51 15.34 -1.51
N LYS A 297 -23.69 15.40 -2.83
CA LYS A 297 -25.02 15.21 -3.43
C LYS A 297 -25.37 13.73 -3.42
N ASP A 298 -26.39 13.35 -2.67
CA ASP A 298 -27.04 12.05 -2.75
C ASP A 298 -28.51 12.16 -3.17
N VAL A 299 -28.98 11.15 -3.90
CA VAL A 299 -30.40 11.00 -4.25
C VAL A 299 -31.08 10.00 -3.30
N ILE A 300 -30.28 9.13 -2.66
CA ILE A 300 -30.73 8.09 -1.73
C ILE A 300 -30.12 8.40 -0.35
N PRO A 301 -30.90 8.38 0.75
CA PRO A 301 -30.39 8.61 2.10
C PRO A 301 -29.19 7.72 2.44
N SER A 302 -28.02 8.34 2.56
CA SER A 302 -26.74 7.65 2.81
C SER A 302 -26.18 7.89 4.21
N LEU A 303 -26.75 8.85 4.95
CA LEU A 303 -26.31 9.28 6.27
C LEU A 303 -27.11 8.60 7.37
N SER A 304 -26.48 7.70 8.13
CA SER A 304 -27.04 7.08 9.32
C SER A 304 -26.79 7.93 10.57
N LEU A 305 -27.83 8.09 11.40
CA LEU A 305 -27.82 8.85 12.65
C LEU A 305 -28.09 7.91 13.84
N ASP A 306 -27.13 7.84 14.75
CA ASP A 306 -27.29 7.20 16.06
C ASP A 306 -27.57 8.28 17.11
N HIS A 307 -28.87 8.55 17.33
CA HIS A 307 -29.35 9.55 18.27
C HIS A 307 -28.97 9.24 19.73
N LYS A 308 -28.83 7.96 20.09
CA LYS A 308 -28.47 7.57 21.46
C LYS A 308 -27.01 7.85 21.76
N ARG A 309 -26.13 7.59 20.78
CA ARG A 309 -24.68 7.81 20.93
C ARG A 309 -24.21 9.19 20.44
N GLY A 310 -25.08 9.96 19.78
CA GLY A 310 -24.72 11.25 19.19
C GLY A 310 -23.73 11.11 18.03
N LEU A 311 -23.80 10.00 17.30
CA LEU A 311 -22.89 9.66 16.20
C LEU A 311 -23.59 9.73 14.85
N TRP A 312 -22.84 10.04 13.81
CA TRP A 312 -23.29 9.98 12.43
C TRP A 312 -22.25 9.28 11.56
N ASN A 313 -22.73 8.62 10.51
CA ASN A 313 -21.89 7.96 9.53
C ASN A 313 -22.57 8.00 8.15
N CYS A 314 -21.86 8.49 7.13
CA CYS A 314 -22.31 8.43 5.75
C CYS A 314 -21.61 7.30 5.02
N PHE A 315 -22.39 6.32 4.55
CA PHE A 315 -21.87 5.13 3.87
C PHE A 315 -21.42 5.39 2.42
N ALA A 316 -21.83 6.51 1.82
CA ALA A 316 -21.46 6.86 0.45
C ALA A 316 -20.12 7.62 0.38
N CYS A 317 -19.89 8.59 1.27
CA CYS A 317 -18.65 9.39 1.27
C CYS A 317 -17.66 9.02 2.38
N ASN A 318 -17.92 7.95 3.14
CA ASN A 318 -17.10 7.44 4.26
C ASN A 318 -16.76 8.50 5.32
N ARG A 319 -17.61 9.52 5.49
CA ARG A 319 -17.46 10.52 6.56
C ARG A 319 -18.26 10.09 7.78
N SER A 320 -17.64 10.18 8.95
CA SER A 320 -18.29 9.89 10.23
C SER A 320 -17.80 10.83 11.32
N GLY A 321 -18.52 10.85 12.44
CA GLY A 321 -18.10 11.59 13.61
C GLY A 321 -19.17 11.71 14.69
N ASN A 322 -18.88 12.54 15.68
CA ASN A 322 -19.84 12.97 16.69
C ASN A 322 -20.51 14.31 16.31
N VAL A 323 -21.46 14.75 17.15
CA VAL A 323 -22.18 16.03 16.98
C VAL A 323 -21.27 17.26 16.88
N ILE A 324 -20.14 17.28 17.59
CA ILE A 324 -19.18 18.39 17.51
C ILE A 324 -18.54 18.41 16.12
N GLN A 325 -18.05 17.26 15.64
CA GLN A 325 -17.45 17.13 14.31
C GLN A 325 -18.46 17.43 13.20
N LEU A 326 -19.74 17.12 13.42
CA LEU A 326 -20.81 17.48 12.49
C LEU A 326 -20.91 19.01 12.34
N VAL A 327 -21.05 19.73 13.45
CA VAL A 327 -21.16 21.19 13.46
C VAL A 327 -19.90 21.87 12.93
N MET A 328 -18.72 21.37 13.30
CA MET A 328 -17.45 21.85 12.76
C MET A 328 -17.44 21.79 11.23
N ARG A 329 -17.96 20.71 10.64
CA ARG A 329 -17.97 20.53 9.18
C ARG A 329 -19.10 21.31 8.50
N LEU A 330 -20.30 21.33 9.07
CA LEU A 330 -21.45 22.06 8.51
C LEU A 330 -21.21 23.57 8.47
N GLU A 331 -20.56 24.11 9.50
CA GLU A 331 -20.44 25.55 9.67
C GLU A 331 -19.02 26.09 9.51
N GLY A 332 -18.05 25.20 9.25
CA GLY A 332 -16.64 25.57 9.13
C GLY A 332 -16.06 26.13 10.43
N LEU A 333 -16.45 25.57 11.58
CA LEU A 333 -16.01 26.02 12.90
C LEU A 333 -14.82 25.22 13.42
N ASP A 334 -13.95 25.88 14.18
CA ASP A 334 -12.94 25.19 15.00
C ASP A 334 -13.57 24.45 16.19
N PHE A 335 -12.79 23.57 16.81
CA PHE A 335 -13.27 22.73 17.92
C PHE A 335 -13.79 23.55 19.11
N LYS A 336 -13.08 24.59 19.54
CA LYS A 336 -13.46 25.37 20.74
C LYS A 336 -14.75 26.14 20.51
N THR A 337 -14.91 26.69 19.31
CA THR A 337 -16.08 27.46 18.90
C THR A 337 -17.29 26.53 18.74
N ALA A 338 -17.11 25.35 18.15
CA ALA A 338 -18.17 24.34 18.07
C ALA A 338 -18.62 23.84 19.45
N VAL A 339 -17.66 23.58 20.36
CA VAL A 339 -17.97 23.19 21.75
C VAL A 339 -18.77 24.28 22.46
N ARG A 340 -18.32 25.55 22.41
CA ARG A 340 -19.06 26.66 23.03
C ARG A 340 -20.44 26.88 22.43
N LYS A 341 -20.60 26.61 21.13
CA LYS A 341 -21.90 26.72 20.47
C LYS A 341 -22.87 25.65 20.96
N LEU A 342 -22.38 24.42 21.11
CA LEU A 342 -23.18 23.26 21.51
C LEU A 342 -23.41 23.17 23.03
N ALA A 343 -22.51 23.72 23.84
CA ALA A 343 -22.59 23.73 25.30
C ALA A 343 -23.35 24.94 25.88
N ARG A 344 -24.15 25.64 25.05
CA ARG A 344 -24.97 26.79 25.44
C ARG A 344 -26.35 26.39 25.93
#